data_AF-A0A6J1V042-F1
#
_entry.id   AF-A0A6J1V042-F1
#
_cell.length_a   1.000
_cell.length_b   1.000
_cell.length_c   1.000
_cell.angle_alpha   90.00
_cell.angle_beta   90.00
_cell.angle_gamma   90.00
#
_symmetry.space_group_name_H-M   'P 1'
#
loop_
_entity.id
_entity.type
_entity.pdbx_description
1 polymer ?
#
loop_
_entity_poly.entity_id
_entity_poly.type
_entity_poly.pdbx_seq_one_letter_code
_entity_poly.pdbx_strand_id
1 'polypeptide(L)'
;MVTKRTVRNPPMVVKDLFEDIKDGIVLIALLEVLSGQKLPCEQGRKLKRIHGVANIGTALKFLEGRRIKLVNINSTDIADGRPSIVLGLVWTIILYFQVWYFPFLKTIKDTLLLHWLHKSASVLPKPKALFAI
;
A
#
# COMPACT_ATOMS: atom_id res chain seq x y z
N MET A 1 -11.89 19.85 -7.96
CA MET A 1 -11.91 19.64 -6.49
C MET A 1 -10.55 19.12 -6.07
N VAL A 2 -9.75 19.91 -5.37
CA VAL A 2 -8.41 19.50 -4.93
C VAL A 2 -8.59 18.52 -3.76
N THR A 3 -8.18 17.28 -3.93
CA THR A 3 -8.17 16.27 -2.87
C THR A 3 -7.29 16.75 -1.73
N LYS A 4 -7.92 17.03 -0.58
CA LYS A 4 -7.27 17.45 0.67
C LYS A 4 -6.24 16.38 1.04
N ARG A 5 -4.95 16.72 1.07
CA ARG A 5 -3.85 15.78 1.38
C ARG A 5 -4.20 15.03 2.67
N THR A 6 -4.31 13.70 2.61
CA THR A 6 -4.51 12.83 3.78
C THR A 6 -3.23 12.66 4.61
N VAL A 7 -2.13 13.30 4.18
CA VAL A 7 -0.84 13.29 4.86
C VAL A 7 -0.93 14.08 6.17
N ARG A 8 -0.65 13.41 7.29
CA ARG A 8 -0.60 14.04 8.62
C ARG A 8 0.58 15.02 8.70
N ASN A 9 0.38 16.10 9.44
CA ASN A 9 1.40 17.11 9.73
C ASN A 9 1.56 17.23 11.25
N PRO A 10 2.76 17.00 11.83
CA PRO A 10 4.00 16.61 11.17
C PRO A 10 3.94 15.22 10.52
N PRO A 11 4.81 14.93 9.53
CA PRO A 11 4.90 13.61 8.93
C PRO A 11 5.28 12.57 9.99
N MET A 12 4.58 11.45 9.96
CA MET A 12 4.86 10.34 10.87
C MET A 12 6.14 9.63 10.43
N VAL A 13 7.04 9.40 11.38
CA VAL A 13 8.28 8.66 11.16
C VAL A 13 8.20 7.40 12.02
N VAL A 14 8.38 6.24 11.37
CA VAL A 14 8.47 4.94 12.05
C VAL A 14 9.93 4.66 12.33
N LYS A 15 10.29 4.48 13.60
CA LYS A 15 11.63 4.12 14.05
C LYS A 15 11.73 2.63 14.35
N ASP A 16 10.74 2.11 15.06
CA ASP A 16 10.59 0.68 15.33
C ASP A 16 9.17 0.27 14.96
N LEU A 17 9.05 -0.48 13.87
CA LEU A 17 7.76 -0.91 13.35
C LEU A 17 6.94 -1.70 14.39
N PHE A 18 7.58 -2.51 15.23
CA PHE A 18 6.87 -3.40 16.15
C PHE A 18 6.34 -2.66 17.37
N GLU A 19 6.99 -1.56 17.76
CA GLU A 19 6.52 -0.68 18.83
C GLU A 19 5.56 0.40 18.31
N ASP A 20 5.93 1.07 17.22
CA ASP A 20 5.19 2.22 16.68
C ASP A 20 3.83 1.85 16.07
N ILE A 21 3.59 0.56 15.78
CA ILE A 21 2.30 0.08 15.26
C ILE A 21 1.27 -0.23 16.36
N LYS A 22 1.69 -0.39 17.62
CA LYS A 22 0.86 -0.94 18.71
C LYS A 22 -0.36 -0.09 19.06
N ASP A 23 -0.28 1.22 18.83
CA ASP A 23 -1.39 2.16 19.05
C ASP A 23 -2.34 2.27 17.83
N GLY A 24 -2.02 1.60 16.73
CA GLY A 24 -2.76 1.60 15.47
C GLY A 24 -2.73 2.92 14.69
N ILE A 25 -2.09 3.97 15.21
CA ILE A 25 -2.13 5.31 14.64
C ILE A 25 -1.35 5.37 13.33
N VAL A 26 -0.16 4.75 13.31
CA VAL A 26 0.67 4.62 12.10
C VAL A 26 -0.06 3.80 11.04
N LEU A 27 -0.68 2.69 11.44
CA LEU A 27 -1.40 1.79 10.53
C LEU A 27 -2.58 2.50 9.87
N ILE A 28 -3.39 3.23 10.64
CA ILE A 28 -4.48 4.03 10.10
C ILE A 28 -3.94 5.10 9.13
N ALA A 29 -2.90 5.84 9.53
CA ALA A 29 -2.33 6.89 8.69
C ALA A 29 -1.81 6.34 7.35
N LEU A 30 -1.17 5.16 7.36
CA LEU A 30 -0.74 4.47 6.15
C LEU A 30 -1.92 4.18 5.22
N LEU A 31 -3.01 3.62 5.76
CA LEU A 31 -4.21 3.32 4.98
C LEU A 31 -4.88 4.59 4.46
N GLU A 32 -4.89 5.68 5.22
CA GLU A 32 -5.42 6.97 4.76
C GLU A 32 -4.63 7.53 3.56
N VAL A 33 -3.30 7.39 3.58
CA VAL A 33 -2.43 7.84 2.49
C VAL A 33 -2.58 6.95 1.25
N LEU A 34 -2.55 5.63 1.44
CA LEU A 34 -2.64 4.67 0.32
C LEU A 34 -4.02 4.70 -0.36
N SER A 35 -5.09 4.84 0.42
CA SER A 35 -6.46 4.82 -0.10
C SER A 35 -7.01 6.18 -0.49
N GLY A 36 -6.43 7.28 0.01
CA GLY A 36 -6.98 8.62 -0.12
C GLY A 36 -8.27 8.86 0.68
N GLN A 37 -8.65 7.93 1.58
CA GLN A 37 -9.84 8.02 2.41
C GLN A 37 -9.49 8.34 3.86
N LYS A 38 -10.32 9.12 4.54
CA LYS A 38 -10.19 9.39 5.98
C LYS A 38 -10.74 8.21 6.77
N LEU A 39 -10.01 7.74 7.77
CA LEU A 39 -10.43 6.66 8.65
C LEU A 39 -10.67 7.19 10.07
N PRO A 40 -11.65 6.65 10.82
CA PRO A 40 -11.79 6.94 12.24
C PRO A 40 -10.50 6.57 12.99
N CYS A 41 -10.05 7.46 13.87
CA CYS A 41 -8.85 7.24 14.67
C CYS A 41 -9.10 7.85 16.06
N GLU A 42 -9.02 7.02 17.10
CA GLU A 42 -8.98 7.51 18.47
C GLU A 42 -7.61 8.14 18.73
N GLN A 43 -7.62 9.39 19.20
CA GLN A 43 -6.44 10.20 19.46
C GLN A 43 -6.61 10.91 20.81
N GLY A 44 -5.53 11.14 21.54
CA GLY A 44 -5.59 11.91 22.78
C GLY A 44 -4.37 11.76 23.68
N ARG A 45 -4.30 12.59 24.73
CA ARG A 45 -3.19 12.65 25.70
C ARG A 45 -3.01 11.38 26.55
N LYS A 46 -4.03 10.51 26.61
CA LYS A 46 -4.03 9.27 27.42
C LYS A 46 -4.46 8.07 26.58
N LEU A 47 -3.71 7.77 25.53
CA LEU A 47 -3.89 6.51 24.80
C LEU A 47 -3.49 5.34 25.70
N LYS A 48 -4.38 4.36 25.77
CA LYS A 48 -4.22 3.09 26.49
C LYS A 48 -4.30 1.97 25.48
N ARG A 49 -3.85 0.77 25.84
CA ARG A 49 -3.90 -0.41 24.97
C ARG A 49 -5.27 -0.66 24.35
N ILE A 50 -6.37 -0.39 25.07
CA ILE A 50 -7.75 -0.52 24.55
C ILE A 50 -8.01 0.38 23.33
N HIS A 51 -7.49 1.61 23.34
CA HIS A 51 -7.61 2.56 22.23
C HIS A 51 -6.75 2.09 21.04
N GLY A 52 -5.56 1.55 21.32
CA GLY A 52 -4.72 0.93 20.30
C GLY A 52 -5.39 -0.24 19.60
N VAL A 53 -5.96 -1.17 20.37
CA VAL A 53 -6.73 -2.30 19.84
C VAL A 53 -7.94 -1.83 19.01
N ALA A 54 -8.65 -0.78 19.44
CA ALA A 54 -9.77 -0.20 18.70
C ALA A 54 -9.33 0.44 17.37
N ASN A 55 -8.22 1.18 17.37
CA ASN A 55 -7.61 1.77 16.17
C ASN A 55 -7.17 0.69 15.18
N ILE A 56 -6.46 -0.33 15.66
CA ILE A 56 -6.06 -1.47 14.83
C ILE A 56 -7.30 -2.18 14.28
N GLY A 57 -8.32 -2.41 15.11
CA GLY A 57 -9.59 -2.99 14.67
C GLY A 57 -10.26 -2.20 13.55
N THR A 58 -10.20 -0.87 13.59
CA THR A 58 -10.70 -0.01 12.51
C THR A 58 -9.92 -0.22 11.21
N ALA A 59 -8.59 -0.29 11.30
CA ALA A 59 -7.74 -0.56 10.15
C ALA A 59 -7.99 -1.95 9.53
N LEU A 60 -8.13 -2.99 10.36
CA LEU A 60 -8.41 -4.35 9.86
C LEU A 60 -9.78 -4.43 9.17
N LYS A 61 -10.83 -3.86 9.78
CA LYS A 61 -12.17 -3.78 9.16
C LYS A 61 -12.16 -3.05 7.82
N PHE A 62 -11.35 -2.01 7.69
CA PHE A 62 -11.19 -1.30 6.42
C PHE A 62 -10.60 -2.20 5.32
N LEU A 63 -9.59 -3.02 5.67
CA LEU A 63 -8.98 -3.98 4.73
C LEU A 63 -9.96 -5.10 4.36
N GLU A 64 -10.72 -5.64 5.32
CA GLU A 64 -11.76 -6.64 5.08
C GLU A 64 -12.88 -6.09 4.17
N GLY A 65 -13.28 -4.83 4.36
CA GLY A 65 -14.24 -4.15 3.49
C GLY A 65 -13.77 -4.04 2.03
N ARG A 66 -12.46 -4.14 1.79
CA ARG A 66 -11.82 -4.20 0.47
C ARG A 66 -11.60 -5.64 -0.04
N ARG A 67 -12.23 -6.63 0.62
CA ARG A 67 -12.14 -8.07 0.33
C ARG A 67 -10.74 -8.67 0.52
N ILE A 68 -9.93 -8.08 1.38
CA ILE A 68 -8.63 -8.63 1.76
C ILE A 68 -8.84 -9.67 2.85
N LYS A 69 -8.31 -10.88 2.66
CA LYS A 69 -8.42 -11.96 3.66
C LYS A 69 -7.30 -11.80 4.70
N LEU A 70 -7.68 -11.55 5.95
CA LEU A 70 -6.76 -11.39 7.09
C LEU A 70 -6.68 -12.68 7.92
N VAL A 71 -6.17 -13.76 7.32
CA VAL A 71 -6.11 -15.07 7.99
C VAL A 71 -5.11 -14.99 9.15
N ASN A 72 -5.58 -15.31 10.37
CA ASN A 72 -4.76 -15.36 11.58
C ASN A 72 -4.10 -14.02 11.96
N ILE A 73 -4.76 -12.90 11.65
CA ILE A 73 -4.33 -11.55 12.04
C ILE A 73 -5.39 -10.96 12.98
N ASN A 74 -5.05 -10.84 14.27
CA ASN A 74 -5.93 -10.22 15.27
C ASN A 74 -5.39 -8.87 15.73
N SER A 75 -6.30 -7.97 16.12
CA SER A 75 -5.93 -6.63 16.60
C SER A 75 -5.10 -6.66 17.89
N THR A 76 -5.33 -7.63 18.77
CA THR A 76 -4.57 -7.81 20.02
C THR A 76 -3.13 -8.20 19.77
N ASP A 77 -2.88 -9.13 18.84
CA ASP A 77 -1.54 -9.59 18.49
C ASP A 77 -0.67 -8.48 17.90
N ILE A 78 -1.29 -7.57 17.13
CA ILE A 78 -0.64 -6.37 16.58
C ILE A 78 -0.41 -5.34 17.69
N ALA A 79 -1.37 -5.14 18.60
CA ALA A 79 -1.23 -4.25 19.75
C ALA A 79 -0.12 -4.72 20.72
N ASP A 80 0.20 -6.01 20.70
CA ASP A 80 1.32 -6.59 21.45
C ASP A 80 2.63 -6.56 20.65
N GLY A 81 2.60 -6.14 19.38
CA GLY A 81 3.78 -5.98 18.52
C GLY A 81 4.39 -7.29 18.05
N ARG A 82 3.60 -8.37 17.93
CA ARG A 82 4.13 -9.70 17.55
C ARG A 82 4.74 -9.67 16.14
N PRO A 83 6.07 -9.88 15.98
CA PRO A 83 6.75 -9.57 14.71
C PRO A 83 6.19 -10.29 13.49
N SER A 84 5.94 -11.60 13.56
CA SER A 84 5.43 -12.37 12.42
C SER A 84 4.05 -11.90 11.96
N ILE A 85 3.19 -11.47 12.89
CA ILE A 85 1.83 -11.03 12.59
C ILE A 85 1.86 -9.61 12.01
N VAL A 86 2.66 -8.72 12.60
CA VAL A 86 2.87 -7.35 12.09
C VAL A 86 3.43 -7.38 10.68
N LEU A 87 4.47 -8.19 10.43
CA LEU A 87 5.05 -8.33 9.09
C LEU A 87 4.07 -8.94 8.10
N GLY A 88 3.30 -9.97 8.50
CA GLY A 88 2.26 -10.56 7.67
C GLY A 88 1.18 -9.55 7.25
N LEU A 89 0.76 -8.67 8.16
CA LEU A 89 -0.17 -7.58 7.87
C LEU A 89 0.44 -6.56 6.90
N VAL A 90 1.64 -6.05 7.19
CA VAL A 90 2.31 -5.06 6.33
C VAL A 90 2.54 -5.62 4.92
N TRP A 91 2.98 -6.87 4.82
CA TRP A 91 3.13 -7.58 3.56
C TRP A 91 1.81 -7.66 2.78
N THR A 92 0.72 -8.01 3.45
CA THR A 92 -0.62 -8.08 2.85
C THR A 92 -1.06 -6.72 2.29
N ILE A 93 -0.79 -5.63 3.03
CA ILE A 93 -1.08 -4.26 2.58
C ILE A 93 -0.24 -3.90 1.35
N ILE A 94 1.07 -4.17 1.37
CA ILE A 94 1.97 -3.91 0.23
C ILE A 94 1.48 -4.64 -1.02
N LEU A 95 1.23 -5.94 -0.91
CA LEU A 95 0.77 -6.76 -2.04
C LEU A 95 -0.54 -6.24 -2.63
N TYR A 96 -1.53 -5.94 -1.77
CA TYR A 96 -2.81 -5.44 -2.24
C TYR A 96 -2.66 -4.12 -3.01
N PHE A 97 -1.96 -3.13 -2.44
CA PHE A 97 -1.83 -1.83 -3.10
C PHE A 97 -0.91 -1.89 -4.33
N GLN A 98 0.12 -2.73 -4.36
CA GLN A 98 0.90 -2.95 -5.57
C GLN A 98 0.06 -3.59 -6.67
N VAL A 99 -0.68 -4.66 -6.38
CA VAL A 99 -1.50 -5.35 -7.39
C VAL A 99 -2.67 -4.50 -7.86
N TRP A 100 -3.19 -3.56 -7.07
CA TRP A 100 -4.30 -2.71 -7.53
C TRP A 100 -3.86 -1.43 -8.21
N TYR A 101 -2.77 -0.80 -7.78
CA TYR A 101 -2.34 0.50 -8.32
C TYR A 101 -1.26 0.36 -9.40
N PHE A 102 -0.45 -0.69 -9.35
CA PHE A 102 0.65 -0.87 -10.29
C PHE A 102 0.25 -1.45 -11.66
N PRO A 103 -0.75 -2.33 -11.84
CA PRO A 103 -1.08 -2.82 -13.18
C PRO A 103 -1.46 -1.69 -14.12
N PHE A 104 -2.18 -0.67 -13.65
CA PHE A 104 -2.50 0.50 -14.46
C PHE A 104 -1.24 1.22 -14.97
N LEU A 105 -0.27 1.46 -14.07
CA LEU A 105 0.99 2.11 -14.44
C LEU A 105 1.89 1.19 -15.28
N LYS A 106 1.84 -0.13 -15.06
CA LYS A 106 2.55 -1.14 -15.83
C LYS A 106 1.99 -1.21 -17.25
N THR A 107 0.67 -1.27 -17.42
CA THR A 107 0.01 -1.24 -18.73
C THR A 107 0.35 0.03 -19.51
N ILE A 108 0.36 1.21 -18.86
CA ILE A 108 0.75 2.46 -19.52
C ILE A 108 2.22 2.42 -19.95
N LYS A 109 3.12 1.97 -19.08
CA LYS A 109 4.55 1.83 -19.40
C LYS A 109 4.77 0.82 -20.52
N ASP A 110 4.13 -0.33 -20.46
CA ASP A 110 4.24 -1.39 -21.46
C ASP A 110 3.68 -0.91 -22.81
N THR A 111 2.56 -0.19 -22.82
CA THR A 111 1.97 0.37 -24.05
C THR A 111 2.86 1.46 -24.65
N LEU A 112 3.39 2.38 -23.84
CA LEU A 112 4.32 3.42 -24.28
C LEU A 112 5.65 2.82 -24.76
N LEU A 113 6.16 1.81 -24.06
CA LEU A 113 7.39 1.11 -24.43
C LEU A 113 7.20 0.36 -25.75
N LEU A 114 6.09 -0.38 -25.92
CA LEU A 114 5.77 -1.09 -27.16
C LEU A 114 5.58 -0.10 -28.32
N HIS A 115 4.90 1.03 -28.09
CA HIS A 115 4.78 2.09 -29.08
C HIS A 115 6.17 2.62 -29.46
N TRP A 116 7.00 2.96 -28.48
CA TRP A 116 8.36 3.45 -28.73
C TRP A 116 9.23 2.44 -29.45
N LEU A 117 9.16 1.16 -29.08
CA LEU A 117 9.87 0.07 -29.75
C LEU A 117 9.41 -0.09 -31.19
N HIS A 118 8.11 -0.06 -31.46
CA HIS A 118 7.58 -0.13 -32.82
C HIS A 118 8.04 1.06 -33.67
N LYS A 119 7.99 2.28 -33.10
CA LYS A 119 8.48 3.51 -33.74
C LYS A 119 9.99 3.50 -33.97
N SER A 120 10.75 2.85 -33.10
CA SER A 120 12.21 2.73 -33.24
C SER A 120 12.57 1.64 -34.26
N ALA A 121 11.83 0.53 -34.27
CA ALA A 121 12.00 -0.56 -35.22
C ALA A 121 11.61 -0.15 -36.65
N SER A 122 10.66 0.75 -36.84
CA SER A 122 10.31 1.28 -38.16
C SER A 122 11.38 2.21 -38.77
N VAL A 123 12.31 2.72 -37.95
CA VAL A 123 13.47 3.53 -38.39
C VAL A 123 14.65 2.65 -38.77
N LEU A 124 14.66 1.37 -38.37
CA LEU A 124 15.72 0.45 -38.77
C LEU A 124 15.61 0.13 -40.27
N PRO A 125 16.74 0.16 -41.02
CA PRO A 125 16.74 -0.25 -42.41
C PRO A 125 16.28 -1.70 -42.47
N LYS A 126 15.26 -1.98 -43.31
CA LYS A 126 14.80 -3.35 -43.53
C LYS A 126 16.03 -4.20 -43.87
N PRO A 127 16.23 -5.35 -43.21
CA PRO A 127 17.33 -6.23 -43.55
C PRO A 127 17.24 -6.47 -45.04
N LYS A 128 18.29 -6.08 -45.78
CA LYS A 128 18.38 -6.42 -47.20
C LYS A 128 18.23 -7.93 -47.24
N ALA A 129 17.13 -8.39 -47.83
CA ALA A 129 16.95 -9.80 -48.08
C ALA A 129 18.20 -10.21 -48.86
N LEU A 130 19.07 -10.98 -48.20
CA LEU A 130 20.09 -11.78 -48.86
C LEU A 130 19.29 -12.83 -49.65
N PHE A 131 18.79 -12.40 -50.80
CA PHE A 131 18.22 -13.29 -51.79
C PHE A 131 19.36 -14.10 -52.40
N ALA A 132 19.02 -15.35 -52.65
CA ALA A 132 19.54 -16.21 -53.69
C ALA A 132 20.96 -16.75 -53.50
N ILE A 133 21.02 -17.99 -52.98
CA ILE A 133 21.51 -19.13 -53.78
C ILE A 133 20.50 -20.27 -53.61
#